data_AF-A0A2T7NXJ0-F1
#
_entry.id   AF-A0A2T7NXJ0-F1
#
_cell.length_a   1.000
_cell.length_b   1.000
_cell.length_c   1.000
_cell.angle_alpha   90.00
_cell.angle_beta   90.00
_cell.angle_gamma   90.00
#
_symmetry.space_group_name_H-M   'P 1'
#
loop_
_entity.id
_entity.type
_entity.pdbx_description
1 polymer ?
#
loop_
_entity_poly.entity_id
_entity_poly.type
_entity_poly.pdbx_seq_one_letter_code
_entity_poly.pdbx_strand_id
1 'polypeptide(L)'
;MMDERQNKETLLLCLQELKEAEETLVAYAEKEVKASVKTFVSSKIGKLFRLASVYKDIFERLGIQTKDDFEEKIKHHFRYSPLREAFEEWQEAENKWDDLLKDVDSRIGTKGPHPLTEGQQISLMQMFIDARTGTRKCLYDFFHKEKPSSGSVIQEAPSDAGNSGLSSFLPFPSSVVLDEFYRLGSQIVMVSFGAHEGALRWLEETNCPFDMILDHDRQLYHSFGLKQSVLKVWSISCMVYYAQQMCAGRSLPTPYENIHDDPNQLGGDFIVARDGTVLLTYCSQSSTDRPSVDHLLCSLHTSLVGGCCPDVSVYGNEDEPGSFYCL
;
A
#
# COMPACT_ATOMS: atom_id res chain seq x y z
N MET A 1 -11.76 25.81 29.13
CA MET A 1 -12.71 24.69 29.01
C MET A 1 -13.79 25.13 28.05
N MET A 2 -13.94 24.49 26.89
CA MET A 2 -15.13 24.67 26.05
C MET A 2 -16.35 24.16 26.83
N ASP A 3 -17.45 24.89 26.75
CA ASP A 3 -18.75 24.47 27.29
C ASP A 3 -19.18 23.14 26.67
N GLU A 4 -19.85 22.27 27.44
CA GLU A 4 -20.26 20.93 26.97
C GLU A 4 -21.20 21.03 25.75
N ARG A 5 -22.00 22.10 25.69
CA ARG A 5 -22.81 22.43 24.52
C ARG A 5 -21.96 22.79 23.31
N GLN A 6 -20.95 23.63 23.51
CA GLN A 6 -20.03 24.04 22.46
C GLN A 6 -19.29 22.84 21.87
N ASN A 7 -18.90 21.86 22.69
CA ASN A 7 -18.26 20.62 22.22
C ASN A 7 -19.18 19.80 21.30
N LYS A 8 -20.46 19.62 21.67
CA LYS A 8 -21.44 18.89 20.85
C LYS A 8 -21.71 19.57 19.52
N GLU A 9 -21.83 20.91 19.53
CA GLU A 9 -22.03 21.71 18.31
C GLU A 9 -20.80 21.63 17.40
N THR A 10 -19.58 21.65 17.94
CA THR A 10 -18.34 21.47 17.16
C THR A 10 -18.26 20.07 16.53
N LEU A 11 -18.58 19.00 17.26
CA LEU A 11 -18.57 17.63 16.70
C LEU A 11 -19.62 17.46 15.59
N LEU A 12 -20.81 18.05 15.77
CA LEU A 12 -21.87 18.04 14.76
C LEU A 12 -21.43 18.72 13.47
N LEU A 13 -20.78 19.89 13.57
CA LEU A 13 -20.24 20.60 12.41
C LEU A 13 -19.17 19.79 11.69
N CYS A 14 -18.30 19.08 12.41
CA CYS A 14 -17.25 18.25 11.80
C CYS A 14 -17.86 17.06 11.03
N LEU A 15 -18.88 16.40 11.57
CA LEU A 15 -19.59 15.32 10.87
C LEU A 15 -20.29 15.83 9.60
N GLN A 16 -20.94 16.99 9.68
CA GLN A 16 -21.60 17.62 8.53
C GLN A 16 -20.59 17.98 7.43
N GLU A 17 -19.42 18.51 7.81
CA GLU A 17 -18.34 18.85 6.89
C GLU A 17 -17.78 17.60 6.17
N LEU A 18 -17.55 16.50 6.89
CA LEU A 18 -17.12 15.23 6.29
C LEU A 18 -18.15 14.70 5.31
N LYS A 19 -19.40 14.60 5.76
CA LYS A 19 -20.50 14.11 4.94
C LYS A 19 -20.65 14.94 3.66
N GLU A 20 -20.66 16.27 3.76
CA GLU A 20 -20.78 17.15 2.59
C GLU A 20 -19.60 16.99 1.62
N ALA A 21 -18.38 16.84 2.14
CA ALA A 21 -17.20 16.59 1.33
C ALA A 21 -17.27 15.25 0.60
N GLU A 22 -17.66 14.18 1.30
CA GLU A 22 -17.86 12.83 0.76
C GLU A 22 -18.93 12.83 -0.33
N GLU A 23 -20.14 13.36 -0.05
CA GLU A 23 -21.23 13.42 -1.02
C GLU A 23 -20.86 14.25 -2.26
N THR A 24 -20.16 15.36 -2.09
CA THR A 24 -19.69 16.21 -3.20
C THR A 24 -18.70 15.46 -4.10
N LEU A 25 -17.76 14.73 -3.49
CA LEU A 25 -16.74 13.97 -4.22
C LEU A 25 -17.31 12.72 -4.87
N VAL A 26 -18.27 12.03 -4.23
CA VAL A 26 -19.03 10.92 -4.81
C VAL A 26 -19.82 11.41 -6.03
N ALA A 27 -20.59 12.48 -5.91
CA ALA A 27 -21.35 13.04 -7.05
C ALA A 27 -20.43 13.46 -8.22
N TYR A 28 -19.25 14.01 -7.90
CA TYR A 28 -18.22 14.27 -8.90
C TYR A 28 -17.76 12.97 -9.58
N ALA A 29 -17.39 11.95 -8.81
CA ALA A 29 -16.87 10.71 -9.34
C ALA A 29 -17.92 9.96 -10.15
N GLU A 30 -19.17 9.87 -9.69
CA GLU A 30 -20.29 9.29 -10.45
C GLU A 30 -20.45 9.94 -11.84
N LYS A 31 -20.39 11.28 -11.90
CA LYS A 31 -20.45 12.02 -13.15
C LYS A 31 -19.30 11.65 -14.09
N GLU A 32 -18.08 11.58 -13.58
CA GLU A 32 -16.89 11.27 -14.37
C GLU A 32 -16.86 9.79 -14.82
N VAL A 33 -17.25 8.87 -13.94
CA VAL A 33 -17.40 7.43 -14.20
C VAL A 33 -18.44 7.20 -15.29
N LYS A 34 -19.58 7.90 -15.23
CA LYS A 34 -20.63 7.82 -16.26
C LYS A 34 -20.14 8.33 -17.62
N ALA A 35 -19.26 9.33 -17.64
CA ALA A 35 -18.67 9.83 -18.88
C ALA A 35 -17.64 8.86 -19.47
N SER A 36 -16.72 8.37 -18.65
CA SER A 36 -15.71 7.38 -19.05
C SER A 36 -14.97 6.85 -17.81
N VAL A 37 -15.21 5.58 -17.48
CA VAL A 37 -14.48 4.87 -16.41
C VAL A 37 -12.97 4.97 -16.64
N LYS A 38 -12.51 4.71 -17.87
CA LYS A 38 -11.09 4.75 -18.22
C LYS A 38 -10.47 6.11 -17.94
N THR A 39 -11.13 7.19 -18.35
CA THR A 39 -10.63 8.56 -18.15
C THR A 39 -10.70 8.96 -16.67
N PHE A 40 -11.74 8.53 -15.96
CA PHE A 40 -11.86 8.75 -14.53
C PHE A 40 -10.62 8.19 -13.80
N VAL A 41 -10.37 6.89 -13.99
CA VAL A 41 -9.28 6.15 -13.33
C VAL A 41 -7.90 6.66 -13.74
N SER A 42 -7.69 7.02 -15.00
CA SER A 42 -6.36 7.42 -15.48
C SER A 42 -5.92 8.83 -15.10
N SER A 43 -6.85 9.77 -14.91
CA SER A 43 -6.48 11.19 -14.79
C SER A 43 -7.36 12.08 -13.92
N LYS A 44 -8.50 11.57 -13.42
CA LYS A 44 -9.45 12.39 -12.64
C LYS A 44 -9.63 11.90 -11.21
N ILE A 45 -9.33 10.63 -10.96
CA ILE A 45 -9.47 9.98 -9.66
C ILE A 45 -8.66 10.66 -8.56
N GLY A 46 -7.52 11.27 -8.89
CA GLY A 46 -6.68 12.00 -7.92
C GLY A 46 -7.40 13.11 -7.16
N LYS A 47 -8.52 13.64 -7.69
CA LYS A 47 -9.35 14.61 -6.97
C LYS A 47 -9.96 14.06 -5.68
N LEU A 48 -10.15 12.74 -5.59
CA LEU A 48 -10.66 12.07 -4.39
C LEU A 48 -9.73 12.24 -3.18
N PHE A 49 -8.42 12.44 -3.40
CA PHE A 49 -7.45 12.66 -2.33
C PHE A 49 -7.79 13.87 -1.44
N ARG A 50 -8.59 14.82 -1.93
CA ARG A 50 -9.08 15.95 -1.13
C ARG A 50 -9.73 15.49 0.18
N LEU A 51 -10.36 14.31 0.21
CA LEU A 51 -10.98 13.78 1.42
C LEU A 51 -9.96 13.56 2.55
N ALA A 52 -8.76 13.08 2.24
CA ALA A 52 -7.69 12.93 3.24
C ALA A 52 -7.32 14.27 3.89
N SER A 53 -7.34 15.37 3.14
CA SER A 53 -7.11 16.71 3.69
C SER A 53 -8.24 17.17 4.62
N VAL A 54 -9.51 16.84 4.30
CA VAL A 54 -10.65 17.18 5.17
C VAL A 54 -10.56 16.42 6.50
N TYR A 55 -10.24 15.13 6.47
CA TYR A 55 -10.00 14.34 7.69
C TYR A 55 -8.87 14.94 8.52
N LYS A 56 -7.74 15.29 7.90
CA LYS A 56 -6.60 15.91 8.57
C LYS A 56 -7.02 17.20 9.29
N ASP A 57 -7.70 18.11 8.58
CA ASP A 57 -8.07 19.40 9.14
C ASP A 57 -9.03 19.25 10.33
N ILE A 58 -9.92 18.25 10.30
CA ILE A 58 -10.82 17.92 11.41
C ILE A 58 -10.06 17.30 12.58
N PHE A 59 -9.12 16.38 12.31
CA PHE A 59 -8.29 15.77 13.35
C PHE A 59 -7.46 16.81 14.08
N GLU A 60 -6.81 17.72 13.35
CA GLU A 60 -6.07 18.86 13.91
C GLU A 60 -6.97 19.78 14.75
N ARG A 61 -8.17 20.12 14.23
CA ARG A 61 -9.14 20.98 14.91
C ARG A 61 -9.64 20.39 16.23
N LEU A 62 -9.80 19.07 16.29
CA LEU A 62 -10.28 18.35 17.48
C LEU A 62 -9.14 17.88 18.41
N GLY A 63 -7.89 18.07 18.00
CA GLY A 63 -6.71 17.62 18.75
C GLY A 63 -6.66 16.10 18.89
N ILE A 64 -7.03 15.36 17.84
CA ILE A 64 -7.01 13.89 17.77
C ILE A 64 -6.08 13.43 16.66
N GLN A 65 -5.72 12.14 16.69
CA GLN A 65 -4.79 11.57 15.71
C GLN A 65 -5.43 10.46 14.88
N THR A 66 -6.48 9.82 15.35
CA THR A 66 -7.09 8.67 14.68
C THR A 66 -8.60 8.84 14.44
N LYS A 67 -9.14 8.03 13.52
CA LYS A 67 -10.60 7.93 13.31
C LYS A 67 -11.28 7.30 14.53
N ASP A 68 -10.63 6.36 15.20
CA ASP A 68 -11.16 5.75 16.42
C ASP A 68 -11.35 6.79 17.53
N ASP A 69 -10.37 7.69 17.73
CA ASP A 69 -10.49 8.81 18.67
C ASP A 69 -11.68 9.72 18.32
N PHE A 70 -11.88 9.96 17.01
CA PHE A 70 -12.99 10.78 16.51
C PHE A 70 -14.34 10.12 16.84
N GLU A 71 -14.48 8.85 16.51
CA GLU A 71 -15.69 8.08 16.78
C GLU A 71 -15.97 7.97 18.28
N GLU A 72 -14.94 7.73 19.11
CA GLU A 72 -15.09 7.63 20.56
C GLU A 72 -15.60 8.95 21.17
N LYS A 73 -15.03 10.09 20.74
CA LYS A 73 -15.49 11.42 21.16
C LYS A 73 -16.97 11.65 20.83
N ILE A 74 -17.42 11.20 19.66
CA ILE A 74 -18.82 11.36 19.26
C ILE A 74 -19.72 10.40 20.06
N LYS A 75 -19.33 9.13 20.18
CA LYS A 75 -20.04 8.08 20.94
C LYS A 75 -20.30 8.49 22.38
N HIS A 76 -19.38 9.24 23.00
CA HIS A 76 -19.57 9.78 24.35
C HIS A 76 -20.79 10.70 24.49
N HIS A 77 -21.26 11.30 23.39
CA HIS A 77 -22.37 12.25 23.35
C HIS A 77 -23.63 11.71 22.64
N PHE A 78 -23.75 10.41 22.38
CA PHE A 78 -24.89 9.79 21.66
C PHE A 78 -26.28 9.97 22.29
N ARG A 79 -26.36 10.45 23.54
CA ARG A 79 -27.63 10.89 24.14
C ARG A 79 -28.20 12.13 23.44
N TYR A 80 -27.36 12.91 22.74
CA TYR A 80 -27.78 14.05 21.96
C TYR A 80 -28.17 13.60 20.54
N SER A 81 -29.49 13.55 20.27
CA SER A 81 -30.04 12.99 19.01
C SER A 81 -29.42 13.56 17.74
N PRO A 82 -29.24 14.90 17.60
CA PRO A 82 -28.68 15.46 16.37
C PRO A 82 -27.29 14.93 16.03
N LEU A 83 -26.47 14.63 17.05
CA LEU A 83 -25.13 14.10 16.84
C LEU A 83 -25.16 12.62 16.44
N ARG A 84 -26.08 11.84 17.00
CA ARG A 84 -26.28 10.44 16.62
C ARG A 84 -26.78 10.33 15.18
N GLU A 85 -27.76 11.14 14.81
CA GLU A 85 -28.29 11.21 13.44
C GLU A 85 -27.19 11.61 12.44
N ALA A 86 -26.42 12.66 12.73
CA ALA A 86 -25.31 13.07 11.87
C ALA A 86 -24.21 12.00 11.76
N PHE A 87 -23.98 11.21 12.81
CA PHE A 87 -23.01 10.11 12.78
C PHE A 87 -23.47 8.99 11.84
N GLU A 88 -24.74 8.59 11.93
CA GLU A 88 -25.34 7.58 11.04
C GLU A 88 -25.30 8.05 9.57
N GLU A 89 -25.68 9.31 9.30
CA GLU A 89 -25.65 9.88 7.95
C GLU A 89 -24.23 9.97 7.35
N TRP A 90 -23.22 10.26 8.18
CA TRP A 90 -21.82 10.24 7.75
C TRP A 90 -21.35 8.82 7.41
N GLN A 91 -21.67 7.82 8.23
CA GLN A 91 -21.33 6.42 7.92
C GLN A 91 -22.01 5.93 6.63
N GLU A 92 -23.24 6.38 6.35
CA GLU A 92 -23.89 6.10 5.06
C GLU A 92 -23.16 6.75 3.88
N ALA A 93 -22.61 7.96 4.04
CA ALA A 93 -21.82 8.62 3.00
C ALA A 93 -20.49 7.89 2.75
N GLU A 94 -19.81 7.42 3.80
CA GLU A 94 -18.62 6.56 3.70
C GLU A 94 -18.91 5.25 2.93
N ASN A 95 -20.04 4.60 3.24
CA ASN A 95 -20.44 3.38 2.55
C ASN A 95 -20.70 3.62 1.06
N LYS A 96 -21.38 4.73 0.71
CA LYS A 96 -21.63 5.11 -0.70
C LYS A 96 -20.34 5.36 -1.46
N TRP A 97 -19.33 5.94 -0.80
CA TRP A 97 -18.00 6.13 -1.38
C TRP A 97 -17.37 4.79 -1.76
N ASP A 98 -17.27 3.85 -0.82
CA ASP A 98 -16.64 2.56 -1.08
C ASP A 98 -17.46 1.72 -2.09
N ASP A 99 -18.79 1.79 -2.05
CA ASP A 99 -19.67 1.14 -3.03
C ASP A 99 -19.46 1.66 -4.47
N LEU A 100 -19.28 2.98 -4.64
CA LEU A 100 -18.93 3.57 -5.93
C LEU A 100 -17.60 3.01 -6.45
N LEU A 101 -16.57 2.97 -5.61
CA LEU A 101 -15.25 2.46 -6.02
C LEU A 101 -15.29 0.97 -6.33
N LYS A 102 -16.11 0.19 -5.62
CA LYS A 102 -16.38 -1.21 -5.90
C LYS A 102 -17.04 -1.41 -7.27
N ASP A 103 -17.99 -0.55 -7.62
CA ASP A 103 -18.60 -0.54 -8.96
C ASP A 103 -17.56 -0.20 -10.04
N VAL A 104 -16.68 0.78 -9.80
CA VAL A 104 -15.57 1.11 -10.71
C VAL A 104 -14.65 -0.09 -10.92
N ASP A 105 -14.26 -0.79 -9.85
CA ASP A 105 -13.43 -2.01 -9.91
C ASP A 105 -14.05 -3.10 -10.79
N SER A 106 -15.37 -3.29 -10.68
CA SER A 106 -16.09 -4.27 -11.50
C SER A 106 -16.04 -3.94 -13.00
N ARG A 107 -15.88 -2.66 -13.36
CA ARG A 107 -15.89 -2.14 -14.74
C ARG A 107 -14.50 -2.06 -15.37
N ILE A 108 -13.44 -1.88 -14.59
CA ILE A 108 -12.06 -1.84 -15.12
C ILE A 108 -11.51 -3.23 -15.47
N GLY A 109 -12.14 -4.30 -14.96
CA GLY A 109 -11.97 -5.68 -15.43
C GLY A 109 -10.53 -6.20 -15.35
N THR A 110 -10.22 -6.98 -14.31
CA THR A 110 -8.89 -7.60 -14.16
C THR A 110 -8.77 -8.92 -14.94
N LYS A 111 -8.74 -8.83 -16.27
CA LYS A 111 -8.39 -9.98 -17.12
C LYS A 111 -6.88 -10.18 -17.13
N GLY A 112 -6.37 -10.85 -16.08
CA GLY A 112 -5.01 -11.38 -16.05
C GLY A 112 -4.98 -12.87 -16.38
N PRO A 113 -3.81 -13.44 -16.71
CA PRO A 113 -3.61 -14.88 -16.71
C PRO A 113 -3.92 -15.48 -15.32
N HIS A 114 -4.04 -16.81 -15.23
CA HIS A 114 -4.20 -17.45 -13.93
C HIS A 114 -2.95 -17.17 -13.08
N PRO A 115 -3.11 -16.70 -11.82
CA PRO A 115 -1.98 -16.42 -10.94
C PRO A 115 -1.12 -17.67 -10.79
N LEU A 116 0.19 -17.46 -10.80
CA LEU A 116 1.13 -18.44 -10.31
C LEU A 116 0.82 -18.73 -8.84
N THR A 117 0.87 -20.00 -8.50
CA THR A 117 0.64 -20.52 -7.15
C THR A 117 1.91 -21.19 -6.65
N GLU A 118 2.02 -21.35 -5.34
CA GLU A 118 3.15 -22.03 -4.70
C GLU A 118 3.40 -23.42 -5.30
N GLY A 119 4.67 -23.73 -5.56
CA GLY A 119 5.12 -24.93 -6.26
C GLY A 119 5.19 -24.81 -7.79
N GLN A 120 4.62 -23.76 -8.40
CA GLN A 120 4.78 -23.50 -9.83
C GLN A 120 6.10 -22.77 -10.13
N GLN A 121 6.54 -22.79 -11.38
CA GLN A 121 7.82 -22.19 -11.79
C GLN A 121 7.63 -20.91 -12.61
N ILE A 122 8.45 -19.90 -12.29
CA ILE A 122 8.68 -18.73 -13.15
C ILE A 122 9.79 -19.00 -14.16
N SER A 123 9.75 -18.32 -15.30
CA SER A 123 10.83 -18.40 -16.29
C SER A 123 12.02 -17.55 -15.88
N LEU A 124 13.11 -18.20 -15.46
CA LEU A 124 14.36 -17.50 -15.11
C LEU A 124 15.05 -16.81 -16.30
N MET A 125 14.71 -17.22 -17.53
CA MET A 125 15.30 -16.65 -18.76
C MET A 125 14.57 -15.41 -19.26
N GLN A 126 13.51 -14.99 -18.56
CA GLN A 126 12.75 -13.81 -18.91
C GLN A 126 13.59 -12.54 -18.67
N MET A 127 13.57 -11.63 -19.65
CA MET A 127 14.47 -10.47 -19.72
C MET A 127 13.81 -9.21 -19.17
N PHE A 128 14.52 -8.50 -18.31
CA PHE A 128 14.11 -7.25 -17.71
C PHE A 128 15.24 -6.23 -17.74
N ILE A 129 14.95 -4.99 -17.34
CA ILE A 129 15.96 -3.94 -17.20
C ILE A 129 16.37 -3.86 -15.72
N ASP A 130 17.68 -3.89 -15.46
CA ASP A 130 18.25 -3.55 -14.17
C ASP A 130 18.17 -2.03 -13.98
N ALA A 131 17.40 -1.58 -12.99
CA ALA A 131 17.10 -0.16 -12.80
C ALA A 131 18.34 0.70 -12.48
N ARG A 132 19.42 0.11 -11.95
CA ARG A 132 20.64 0.86 -11.61
C ARG A 132 21.54 1.06 -12.80
N THR A 133 21.58 0.07 -13.68
CA THR A 133 22.54 0.03 -14.79
C THR A 133 21.92 0.34 -16.15
N GLY A 134 20.58 0.28 -16.26
CA GLY A 134 19.85 0.34 -17.52
C GLY A 134 20.09 -0.85 -18.44
N THR A 135 20.82 -1.88 -17.98
CA THR A 135 21.17 -3.04 -18.80
C THR A 135 20.07 -4.09 -18.79
N ARG A 136 19.90 -4.80 -19.91
CA ARG A 136 18.98 -5.95 -19.96
C ARG A 136 19.64 -7.17 -19.35
N LYS A 137 18.97 -7.79 -18.37
CA LYS A 137 19.39 -9.01 -17.67
C LYS A 137 18.21 -9.97 -17.56
N CYS A 138 18.50 -11.26 -17.44
CA CYS A 138 17.46 -12.24 -17.13
C CYS A 138 17.28 -12.40 -15.61
N LEU A 139 16.14 -12.93 -15.17
CA LEU A 139 15.91 -13.20 -13.74
C LEU A 139 16.97 -14.10 -13.13
N TYR A 140 17.52 -15.03 -13.92
CA TYR A 140 18.63 -15.87 -13.51
C TYR A 140 19.82 -15.04 -13.02
N ASP A 141 20.18 -13.95 -13.70
CA ASP A 141 21.30 -13.08 -13.33
C ASP A 141 21.08 -12.40 -11.99
N PHE A 142 19.84 -12.02 -11.69
CA PHE A 142 19.47 -11.50 -10.37
C PHE A 142 19.58 -12.61 -9.34
N PHE A 143 19.05 -13.81 -9.61
CA PHE A 143 18.94 -14.93 -8.65
C PHE A 143 20.27 -15.63 -8.33
N HIS A 144 21.27 -15.49 -9.19
CA HIS A 144 22.52 -16.25 -9.14
C HIS A 144 23.77 -15.37 -8.95
N LYS A 145 23.66 -14.23 -8.27
CA LYS A 145 24.83 -13.44 -7.85
C LYS A 145 25.77 -14.28 -6.96
N GLU A 146 27.07 -13.95 -7.02
CA GLU A 146 28.15 -14.82 -6.50
C GLU A 146 28.17 -15.07 -4.97
N LYS A 147 27.25 -14.49 -4.17
CA LYS A 147 26.80 -14.94 -2.82
C LYS A 147 25.38 -14.38 -2.55
N PRO A 148 24.40 -15.07 -1.90
CA PRO A 148 24.52 -16.24 -1.03
C PRO A 148 23.58 -17.43 -1.42
N SER A 149 23.64 -18.49 -0.60
CA SER A 149 23.20 -19.87 -0.86
C SER A 149 21.79 -20.21 -0.35
N SER A 150 20.75 -19.76 -1.06
CA SER A 150 19.39 -20.34 -1.26
C SER A 150 18.26 -19.29 -1.28
N GLY A 151 17.58 -19.15 -2.42
CA GLY A 151 16.34 -18.37 -2.59
C GLY A 151 16.50 -16.89 -2.96
N SER A 152 15.44 -16.26 -3.45
CA SER A 152 15.31 -14.80 -3.64
C SER A 152 13.91 -14.36 -3.20
N VAL A 153 13.86 -13.29 -2.41
CA VAL A 153 12.62 -12.61 -2.05
C VAL A 153 12.41 -11.53 -3.09
N ILE A 154 11.33 -11.66 -3.85
CA ILE A 154 10.90 -10.61 -4.76
C ILE A 154 9.91 -9.75 -3.98
N GLN A 155 10.31 -8.54 -3.68
CA GLN A 155 9.41 -7.55 -3.11
C GLN A 155 9.01 -6.62 -4.25
N GLU A 156 7.72 -6.51 -4.51
CA GLU A 156 7.27 -5.46 -5.42
C GLU A 156 7.39 -4.12 -4.69
N ALA A 157 8.12 -3.18 -5.29
CA ALA A 157 8.04 -1.81 -4.84
C ALA A 157 6.57 -1.37 -5.00
N PRO A 158 6.01 -0.58 -4.07
CA PRO A 158 4.72 0.05 -4.32
C PRO A 158 4.75 0.67 -5.72
N SER A 159 3.63 0.65 -6.45
CA SER A 159 3.43 1.23 -7.79
C SER A 159 3.74 2.73 -7.94
N ASP A 160 4.24 3.27 -6.85
CA ASP A 160 4.32 4.64 -6.39
C ASP A 160 5.79 5.06 -6.24
N ALA A 161 6.72 4.22 -6.70
CA ALA A 161 8.14 4.55 -6.79
C ALA A 161 8.38 5.77 -7.69
N GLY A 162 7.43 6.16 -8.56
CA GLY A 162 7.58 7.34 -9.42
C GLY A 162 6.45 8.37 -9.41
N ASN A 163 5.24 8.12 -8.87
CA ASN A 163 4.17 9.12 -9.08
C ASN A 163 2.96 9.17 -8.15
N SER A 164 2.85 8.31 -7.16
CA SER A 164 1.73 8.37 -6.22
C SER A 164 2.31 8.53 -4.83
N GLY A 165 1.87 9.55 -4.10
CA GLY A 165 2.48 10.06 -2.88
C GLY A 165 2.37 9.12 -1.67
N LEU A 166 2.65 7.83 -1.86
CA LEU A 166 2.27 6.75 -0.95
C LEU A 166 3.44 5.78 -0.65
N SER A 167 4.55 5.78 -1.40
CA SER A 167 5.67 4.82 -1.22
C SER A 167 6.74 5.21 -0.19
N SER A 168 6.80 6.46 0.27
CA SER A 168 7.86 6.89 1.21
C SER A 168 7.66 6.43 2.66
N PHE A 169 6.64 5.61 2.93
CA PHE A 169 6.25 5.26 4.30
C PHE A 169 6.69 3.87 4.75
N LEU A 170 7.27 3.05 3.88
CA LEU A 170 7.80 1.75 4.27
C LEU A 170 9.31 1.87 4.51
N PRO A 171 9.78 1.87 5.78
CA PRO A 171 11.21 1.81 6.06
C PRO A 171 11.75 0.48 5.54
N PHE A 172 12.96 0.51 4.94
CA PHE A 172 13.65 -0.74 4.61
C PHE A 172 13.87 -1.57 5.88
N PRO A 173 13.93 -2.92 5.76
CA PRO A 173 14.27 -3.76 6.90
C PRO A 173 15.58 -3.29 7.53
N SER A 174 15.64 -3.32 8.86
CA SER A 174 16.87 -2.97 9.59
C SER A 174 18.03 -3.86 9.14
N SER A 175 19.28 -3.41 9.32
CA SER A 175 20.46 -4.20 8.95
C SER A 175 20.46 -5.61 9.57
N VAL A 176 19.91 -5.74 10.79
CA VAL A 176 19.76 -7.03 11.49
C VAL A 176 18.82 -7.96 10.73
N VAL A 177 17.68 -7.45 10.24
CA VAL A 177 16.73 -8.25 9.45
C VAL A 177 17.34 -8.65 8.11
N LEU A 178 18.07 -7.74 7.45
CA LEU A 178 18.77 -8.05 6.20
C LEU A 178 19.79 -9.17 6.38
N ASP A 179 20.52 -9.14 7.49
CA ASP A 179 21.48 -10.19 7.83
C ASP A 179 20.81 -11.55 8.01
N GLU A 180 19.56 -11.63 8.47
CA GLU A 180 18.81 -12.89 8.55
C GLU A 180 18.48 -13.44 7.16
N PHE A 181 17.94 -12.61 6.25
CA PHE A 181 17.70 -13.02 4.87
C PHE A 181 18.99 -13.53 4.20
N TYR A 182 20.10 -12.81 4.38
CA TYR A 182 21.40 -13.23 3.84
C TYR A 182 21.95 -14.50 4.50
N ARG A 183 21.74 -14.70 5.81
CA ARG A 183 22.11 -15.94 6.52
C ARG A 183 21.34 -17.15 6.01
N LEU A 184 20.07 -16.97 5.63
CA LEU A 184 19.26 -17.99 4.96
C LEU A 184 19.63 -18.19 3.49
N GLY A 185 20.63 -17.46 2.99
CA GLY A 185 21.07 -17.56 1.62
C GLY A 185 20.18 -16.83 0.63
N SER A 186 19.22 -16.05 1.12
CA SER A 186 18.27 -15.29 0.34
C SER A 186 18.77 -13.88 0.07
N GLN A 187 18.29 -13.31 -1.02
CA GLN A 187 18.52 -11.91 -1.38
C GLN A 187 17.19 -11.24 -1.69
N ILE A 188 17.11 -9.93 -1.54
CA ILE A 188 15.91 -9.15 -1.84
C ILE A 188 16.09 -8.45 -3.18
N VAL A 189 15.09 -8.58 -4.05
CA VAL A 189 15.03 -7.90 -5.35
C VAL A 189 13.72 -7.12 -5.43
N MET A 190 13.82 -5.82 -5.70
CA MET A 190 12.69 -4.93 -5.91
C MET A 190 12.17 -5.06 -7.34
N VAL A 191 10.86 -4.99 -7.54
CA VAL A 191 10.25 -4.89 -8.87
C VAL A 191 9.46 -3.59 -8.99
N SER A 192 9.65 -2.86 -10.09
CA SER A 192 8.89 -1.66 -10.44
C SER A 192 8.49 -1.69 -11.91
N PHE A 193 7.48 -0.90 -12.30
CA PHE A 193 6.99 -0.80 -13.68
C PHE A 193 7.26 0.58 -14.29
N GLY A 194 7.61 1.54 -13.43
CA GLY A 194 7.78 2.93 -13.79
C GLY A 194 8.96 3.15 -14.71
N ALA A 195 9.04 4.37 -15.27
CA ALA A 195 10.15 4.76 -16.14
C ALA A 195 11.50 4.63 -15.42
N HIS A 196 12.55 4.31 -16.16
CA HIS A 196 13.89 4.10 -15.62
C HIS A 196 14.41 5.31 -14.85
N GLU A 197 14.12 6.53 -15.33
CA GLU A 197 14.49 7.78 -14.67
C GLU A 197 13.82 7.95 -13.30
N GLY A 198 12.56 7.52 -13.17
CA GLY A 198 11.82 7.55 -11.91
C GLY A 198 12.37 6.54 -10.92
N ALA A 199 12.64 5.33 -11.39
CA ALA A 199 13.26 4.28 -10.57
C ALA A 199 14.65 4.69 -10.06
N LEU A 200 15.50 5.28 -10.92
CA LEU A 200 16.81 5.78 -10.51
C LEU A 200 16.71 6.85 -9.44
N ARG A 201 15.84 7.85 -9.64
CA ARG A 201 15.62 8.91 -8.66
C ARG A 201 15.14 8.34 -7.33
N TRP A 202 14.20 7.40 -7.36
CA TRP A 202 13.71 6.75 -6.15
C TRP A 202 14.82 5.97 -5.41
N LEU A 203 15.67 5.24 -6.14
CA LEU A 203 16.82 4.54 -5.56
C LEU A 203 17.80 5.51 -4.89
N GLU A 204 18.03 6.68 -5.48
CA GLU A 204 18.88 7.74 -4.91
C GLU A 204 18.26 8.37 -3.66
N GLU A 205 17.00 8.78 -3.72
CA GLU A 205 16.29 9.46 -2.63
C GLU A 205 16.11 8.55 -1.41
N THR A 206 15.83 7.26 -1.64
CA THR A 206 15.60 6.29 -0.57
C THR A 206 16.87 5.64 -0.06
N ASN A 207 17.99 5.71 -0.81
CA ASN A 207 19.18 4.90 -0.56
C ASN A 207 18.87 3.40 -0.47
N CYS A 208 17.90 2.92 -1.25
CA CYS A 208 17.55 1.50 -1.29
C CYS A 208 18.81 0.66 -1.57
N PRO A 209 19.11 -0.40 -0.79
CA PRO A 209 20.30 -1.22 -1.00
C PRO A 209 20.09 -2.38 -1.99
N PHE A 210 18.84 -2.68 -2.33
CA PHE A 210 18.48 -3.86 -3.11
C PHE A 210 18.66 -3.67 -4.61
N ASP A 211 18.80 -4.76 -5.33
CA ASP A 211 18.63 -4.71 -6.78
C ASP A 211 17.19 -4.34 -7.11
N MET A 212 16.99 -3.67 -8.25
CA MET A 212 15.66 -3.36 -8.74
C MET A 212 15.53 -3.75 -10.21
N ILE A 213 14.46 -4.47 -10.50
CA ILE A 213 14.05 -4.89 -11.83
C ILE A 213 12.95 -3.95 -12.32
N LEU A 214 13.02 -3.52 -13.58
CA LEU A 214 11.93 -2.84 -14.27
C LEU A 214 11.16 -3.81 -15.16
N ASP A 215 9.90 -4.07 -14.78
CA ASP A 215 8.92 -4.89 -15.48
C ASP A 215 7.94 -4.03 -16.28
N HIS A 216 8.43 -3.24 -17.24
CA HIS A 216 7.60 -2.29 -18.00
C HIS A 216 6.36 -2.93 -18.67
N ASP A 217 6.48 -4.18 -19.09
CA ASP A 217 5.42 -4.94 -19.75
C ASP A 217 4.49 -5.66 -18.76
N ARG A 218 4.71 -5.51 -17.45
CA ARG A 218 3.92 -6.10 -16.35
C ARG A 218 3.84 -7.62 -16.43
N GLN A 219 4.88 -8.27 -16.95
CA GLN A 219 4.86 -9.69 -17.18
C GLN A 219 4.97 -10.48 -15.87
N LEU A 220 5.81 -10.04 -14.92
CA LEU A 220 5.85 -10.62 -13.56
C LEU A 220 4.61 -10.24 -12.77
N TYR A 221 4.21 -8.97 -12.85
CA TYR A 221 3.01 -8.48 -12.20
C TYR A 221 1.79 -9.35 -12.54
N HIS A 222 1.56 -9.60 -13.84
CA HIS A 222 0.47 -10.44 -14.29
C HIS A 222 0.69 -11.93 -14.00
N SER A 223 1.93 -12.43 -14.04
CA SER A 223 2.19 -13.86 -13.74
C SER A 223 1.88 -14.19 -12.29
N PHE A 224 2.17 -13.30 -11.34
CA PHE A 224 1.75 -13.45 -9.94
C PHE A 224 0.28 -13.13 -9.70
N GLY A 225 -0.46 -12.74 -10.74
CA GLY A 225 -1.88 -12.39 -10.69
C GLY A 225 -2.18 -11.16 -9.86
N LEU A 226 -1.21 -10.24 -9.77
CA LEU A 226 -1.42 -8.91 -9.24
C LEU A 226 -2.33 -8.10 -10.16
N LYS A 227 -3.04 -7.17 -9.55
CA LYS A 227 -4.22 -6.53 -10.14
C LYS A 227 -4.31 -5.10 -9.71
N GLN A 228 -4.89 -4.31 -10.57
CA GLN A 228 -5.29 -2.95 -10.21
C GLN A 228 -6.62 -2.99 -9.45
N SER A 229 -6.77 -2.10 -8.47
CA SER A 229 -8.01 -1.86 -7.77
C SER A 229 -8.07 -0.41 -7.30
N VAL A 230 -9.11 0.27 -7.74
CA VAL A 230 -9.48 1.61 -7.31
C VAL A 230 -9.99 1.57 -5.87
N LEU A 231 -10.84 0.60 -5.51
CA LEU A 231 -11.35 0.49 -4.13
C LEU A 231 -10.22 0.34 -3.13
N LYS A 232 -9.27 -0.56 -3.41
CA LYS A 232 -8.18 -0.90 -2.48
C LYS A 232 -7.10 0.19 -2.35
N VAL A 233 -7.17 1.25 -3.15
CA VAL A 233 -6.26 2.41 -3.11
C VAL A 233 -6.98 3.68 -2.63
N TRP A 234 -8.24 3.86 -3.01
CA TRP A 234 -8.99 5.12 -2.79
C TRP A 234 -10.11 4.99 -1.75
N SER A 235 -10.24 3.84 -1.07
CA SER A 235 -11.26 3.66 -0.01
C SER A 235 -11.21 4.72 1.08
N ILE A 236 -12.30 4.85 1.82
CA ILE A 236 -12.35 5.68 3.04
C ILE A 236 -11.21 5.34 3.98
N SER A 237 -10.94 4.05 4.20
CA SER A 237 -9.87 3.59 5.07
C SER A 237 -8.49 4.08 4.61
N CYS A 238 -8.23 4.10 3.30
CA CYS A 238 -7.01 4.65 2.73
C CYS A 238 -6.93 6.18 2.92
N MET A 239 -8.00 6.92 2.66
CA MET A 239 -8.02 8.37 2.83
C MET A 239 -7.79 8.77 4.30
N VAL A 240 -8.41 8.06 5.23
CA VAL A 240 -8.20 8.23 6.66
C VAL A 240 -6.76 7.91 7.06
N TYR A 241 -6.19 6.80 6.57
CA TYR A 241 -4.79 6.46 6.83
C TYR A 241 -3.85 7.62 6.46
N TYR A 242 -4.00 8.21 5.27
CA TYR A 242 -3.16 9.34 4.87
C TYR A 242 -3.38 10.58 5.71
N ALA A 243 -4.61 10.87 6.11
CA ALA A 243 -4.89 11.95 7.05
C ALA A 243 -4.11 11.77 8.36
N GLN A 244 -4.11 10.56 8.91
CA GLN A 244 -3.37 10.22 10.13
C GLN A 244 -1.86 10.39 9.94
N GLN A 245 -1.31 9.96 8.80
CA GLN A 245 0.12 10.16 8.48
C GLN A 245 0.47 11.66 8.41
N MET A 246 -0.38 12.47 7.78
CA MET A 246 -0.18 13.92 7.70
C MET A 246 -0.25 14.57 9.10
N CYS A 247 -1.19 14.16 9.95
CA CYS A 247 -1.28 14.63 11.35
C CYS A 247 -0.05 14.24 12.17
N ALA A 248 0.56 13.09 11.88
CA ALA A 248 1.83 12.65 12.46
C ALA A 248 3.06 13.42 11.93
N GLY A 249 2.86 14.48 11.14
CA GLY A 249 3.93 15.32 10.60
C GLY A 249 4.69 14.68 9.44
N ARG A 250 4.20 13.57 8.90
CA ARG A 250 4.84 12.91 7.76
C ARG A 250 4.47 13.66 6.47
N SER A 251 5.48 13.92 5.65
CA SER A 251 5.29 14.57 4.35
C SER A 251 4.88 13.54 3.32
N LEU A 252 3.85 13.86 2.53
CA LEU A 252 3.46 13.04 1.37
C LEU A 252 4.45 13.31 0.22
N PRO A 253 4.94 12.27 -0.47
CA PRO A 253 5.77 12.44 -1.65
C PRO A 253 5.06 13.25 -2.72
N THR A 254 5.82 14.11 -3.39
CA THR A 254 5.36 14.85 -4.57
C THR A 254 5.55 13.99 -5.82
N PRO A 255 4.53 13.86 -6.68
CA PRO A 255 4.66 13.21 -7.99
C PRO A 255 5.83 13.79 -8.79
N TYR A 256 6.63 12.95 -9.44
CA TYR A 256 7.74 13.44 -10.25
C TYR A 256 7.24 14.10 -11.53
N GLU A 257 7.79 15.27 -11.87
CA GLU A 257 7.47 15.94 -13.13
C GLU A 257 7.79 15.04 -14.34
N ASN A 258 6.81 14.90 -15.24
CA ASN A 258 6.89 14.14 -16.50
C ASN A 258 7.07 12.62 -16.35
N ILE A 259 6.82 12.06 -15.17
CA ILE A 259 6.75 10.61 -14.96
C ILE A 259 5.27 10.27 -14.74
N HIS A 260 4.79 9.21 -15.40
CA HIS A 260 3.39 8.80 -15.34
C HIS A 260 3.32 7.34 -14.90
N ASP A 261 3.09 7.11 -13.61
CA ASP A 261 2.73 5.79 -13.07
C ASP A 261 1.22 5.65 -12.92
N ASP A 262 0.74 4.41 -12.86
CA ASP A 262 -0.65 4.10 -12.57
C ASP A 262 -0.85 3.84 -11.07
N PRO A 263 -1.53 4.75 -10.34
CA PRO A 263 -1.64 4.70 -8.88
C PRO A 263 -2.56 3.58 -8.39
N ASN A 264 -3.28 2.90 -9.27
CA ASN A 264 -4.30 1.92 -8.87
C ASN A 264 -3.76 0.50 -8.77
N GLN A 265 -2.46 0.29 -8.94
CA GLN A 265 -1.85 -1.03 -8.91
C GLN A 265 -1.68 -1.51 -7.47
N LEU A 266 -1.86 -2.80 -7.25
CA LEU A 266 -1.62 -3.42 -5.96
C LEU A 266 -0.26 -4.09 -5.97
N GLY A 267 0.47 -3.94 -4.87
CA GLY A 267 1.72 -4.63 -4.66
C GLY A 267 1.53 -6.10 -4.28
N GLY A 268 2.66 -6.79 -4.17
CA GLY A 268 2.76 -8.07 -3.51
C GLY A 268 4.20 -8.43 -3.14
N ASP A 269 4.31 -9.48 -2.34
CA ASP A 269 5.57 -10.01 -1.85
C ASP A 269 5.63 -11.51 -2.17
N PHE A 270 6.76 -11.93 -2.74
CA PHE A 270 6.93 -13.28 -3.25
C PHE A 270 8.25 -13.86 -2.79
N ILE A 271 8.27 -15.16 -2.54
CA ILE A 271 9.51 -15.90 -2.35
C ILE A 271 9.65 -16.84 -3.52
N VAL A 272 10.80 -16.78 -4.18
CA VAL A 272 11.11 -17.64 -5.32
C VAL A 272 12.44 -18.34 -5.09
N ALA A 273 12.45 -19.65 -5.24
CA ALA A 273 13.65 -20.47 -5.17
C ALA A 273 14.59 -20.18 -6.34
N ARG A 274 15.87 -20.57 -6.20
CA ARG A 274 16.88 -20.35 -7.25
C ARG A 274 16.54 -21.02 -8.57
N ASP A 275 15.81 -22.13 -8.56
CA ASP A 275 15.36 -22.83 -9.76
C ASP A 275 14.10 -22.21 -10.40
N GLY A 276 13.57 -21.12 -9.83
CA GLY A 276 12.37 -20.45 -10.28
C GLY A 276 11.08 -20.95 -9.62
N THR A 277 11.13 -21.91 -8.70
CA THR A 277 9.94 -22.38 -7.99
C THR A 277 9.40 -21.31 -7.04
N VAL A 278 8.12 -20.98 -7.14
CA VAL A 278 7.44 -20.04 -6.24
C VAL A 278 7.19 -20.75 -4.90
N LEU A 279 7.71 -20.17 -3.81
CA LEU A 279 7.61 -20.70 -2.46
C LEU A 279 6.58 -19.96 -1.59
N LEU A 280 6.33 -18.69 -1.89
CA LEU A 280 5.30 -17.87 -1.24
C LEU A 280 4.68 -16.93 -2.25
N THR A 281 3.36 -16.77 -2.19
CA THR A 281 2.63 -15.71 -2.88
C THR A 281 1.81 -14.88 -1.89
N TYR A 282 2.15 -13.59 -1.75
CA TYR A 282 1.37 -12.63 -0.98
C TYR A 282 0.92 -11.48 -1.89
N CYS A 283 -0.33 -11.53 -2.36
CA CYS A 283 -0.91 -10.43 -3.13
C CYS A 283 -1.65 -9.48 -2.17
N SER A 284 -1.24 -8.21 -2.12
CA SER A 284 -1.78 -7.24 -1.18
C SER A 284 -3.29 -7.02 -1.33
N GLN A 285 -3.97 -6.90 -0.20
CA GLN A 285 -5.40 -6.61 -0.12
C GLN A 285 -5.73 -5.11 -0.13
N SER A 286 -4.75 -4.25 0.16
CA SER A 286 -4.82 -2.80 0.01
C SER A 286 -3.46 -2.24 -0.43
N SER A 287 -3.39 -0.94 -0.76
CA SER A 287 -2.10 -0.29 -1.03
C SER A 287 -1.12 -0.39 0.16
N THR A 288 -1.65 -0.46 1.38
CA THR A 288 -0.90 -0.50 2.65
C THR A 288 -0.72 -1.91 3.23
N ASP A 289 -1.30 -2.95 2.63
CA ASP A 289 -1.20 -4.33 3.12
C ASP A 289 0.11 -4.98 2.68
N ARG A 290 0.92 -5.45 3.64
CA ARG A 290 2.18 -6.17 3.43
C ARG A 290 2.33 -7.26 4.48
N PRO A 291 2.96 -8.41 4.15
CA PRO A 291 3.28 -9.41 5.15
C PRO A 291 4.36 -8.86 6.09
N SER A 292 4.34 -9.27 7.35
CA SER A 292 5.43 -8.91 8.27
C SER A 292 6.74 -9.57 7.82
N VAL A 293 7.86 -8.95 8.18
CA VAL A 293 9.20 -9.53 8.03
C VAL A 293 9.26 -10.94 8.62
N ASP A 294 8.70 -11.13 9.81
CA ASP A 294 8.69 -12.43 10.49
C ASP A 294 7.94 -13.49 9.68
N HIS A 295 6.84 -13.10 9.03
CA HIS A 295 6.09 -13.99 8.15
C HIS A 295 6.94 -14.42 6.94
N LEU A 296 7.68 -13.48 6.34
CA LEU A 296 8.59 -13.77 5.22
C LEU A 296 9.73 -14.71 5.65
N LEU A 297 10.38 -14.42 6.78
CA LEU A 297 11.46 -15.25 7.33
C LEU A 297 10.97 -16.66 7.71
N CYS A 298 9.80 -16.76 8.35
CA CYS A 298 9.18 -18.04 8.69
C CYS A 298 8.88 -18.88 7.44
N SER A 299 8.37 -18.24 6.38
CA SER A 299 8.06 -18.90 5.10
C SER A 299 9.33 -19.42 4.43
N LEU A 300 10.42 -18.64 4.44
CA LEU A 300 11.74 -19.06 3.98
C LEU A 300 12.27 -20.26 4.77
N HIS A 301 12.26 -20.18 6.10
CA HIS A 301 12.72 -21.26 6.97
C HIS A 301 11.99 -22.58 6.71
N THR A 302 10.66 -22.52 6.63
CA THR A 302 9.81 -23.69 6.38
C THR A 302 10.15 -24.35 5.04
N SER A 303 10.38 -23.53 4.01
CA SER A 303 10.70 -23.98 2.66
C SER A 303 12.09 -24.62 2.56
N LEU A 304 13.06 -24.16 3.36
CA LEU A 304 14.44 -24.65 3.32
C LEU A 304 14.68 -25.91 4.18
N VAL A 305 13.98 -26.04 5.32
CA VAL A 305 14.30 -27.05 6.34
C VAL A 305 13.27 -28.20 6.38
N GLY A 306 12.17 -28.11 5.65
CA GLY A 306 11.20 -29.21 5.57
C GLY A 306 10.43 -29.49 6.87
N GLY A 307 10.30 -28.49 7.76
CA GLY A 307 9.44 -28.58 8.95
C GLY A 307 9.93 -27.76 10.16
N CYS A 308 8.97 -27.02 10.74
CA CYS A 308 8.99 -26.16 11.94
C CYS A 308 9.64 -24.77 11.80
N CYS A 309 8.82 -23.72 11.99
CA CYS A 309 9.28 -22.36 12.27
C CYS A 309 10.22 -22.38 13.50
N PRO A 310 11.33 -21.64 13.47
CA PRO A 310 12.12 -21.40 14.67
C PRO A 310 11.28 -20.64 15.72
N ASP A 311 11.61 -20.87 16.99
CA ASP A 311 10.95 -20.22 18.13
C ASP A 311 11.16 -18.70 18.05
N VAL A 312 10.08 -17.96 17.80
CA VAL A 312 10.04 -16.50 17.54
C VAL A 312 10.44 -15.69 18.78
N SER A 313 10.58 -16.34 19.93
CA SER A 313 11.00 -15.74 21.21
C SER A 313 12.44 -15.20 21.25
N VAL A 314 13.21 -15.36 20.17
CA VAL A 314 14.56 -14.75 20.02
C VAL A 314 14.48 -13.29 19.53
N TYR A 315 13.34 -12.85 19.00
CA TYR A 315 13.08 -11.44 18.66
C TYR A 315 12.41 -10.78 19.86
N GLY A 316 13.21 -10.09 20.67
CA GLY A 316 12.91 -9.74 22.06
C GLY A 316 11.57 -9.06 22.32
N ASN A 317 10.96 -9.45 23.44
CA ASN A 317 10.03 -8.63 24.19
C ASN A 317 10.77 -7.35 24.66
N GLU A 318 10.39 -6.19 24.12
CA GLU A 318 10.52 -4.93 24.84
C GLU A 318 9.11 -4.41 25.12
N ASP A 319 8.66 -4.64 26.36
CA ASP A 319 7.44 -4.08 26.94
C ASP A 319 7.54 -2.55 27.03
N GLU A 320 7.05 -1.82 26.02
CA GLU A 320 6.46 -0.49 26.19
C GLU A 320 5.28 -0.29 25.21
N PRO A 321 4.18 0.38 25.62
CA PRO A 321 3.01 0.62 24.78
C PRO A 321 3.31 1.79 23.82
N GLY A 322 4.25 1.55 22.90
CA GLY A 322 4.49 2.38 21.73
C GLY A 322 3.82 1.71 20.54
N SER A 323 2.95 2.43 19.85
CA SER A 323 2.28 1.98 18.64
C SER A 323 3.31 1.75 17.52
N PHE A 324 3.84 0.54 17.41
CA PHE A 324 4.71 0.14 16.30
C PHE A 324 3.85 -0.27 15.11
N TYR A 325 3.81 0.60 14.09
CA TYR A 325 3.30 0.27 12.77
C TYR A 325 4.49 -0.17 11.89
N CYS A 326 4.47 -1.43 11.42
CA CYS A 326 5.44 -2.08 10.51
C CYS A 326 5.72 -1.25 9.23
N LEU A 327 6.94 -1.23 8.66
CA LEU A 327 7.62 -2.29 7.87
C LEU A 327 6.80 -2.78 6.66
#